data_AF-A0AAV3IGC5-F1
#
_entry.id   AF-A0AAV3IGC5-F1
#
_cell.length_a   1.000
_cell.length_b   1.000
_cell.length_c   1.000
_cell.angle_alpha   90.00
_cell.angle_beta   90.00
_cell.angle_gamma   90.00
#
_symmetry.space_group_name_H-M   'P 1'
#
loop_
_entity.id
_entity.type
_entity.pdbx_description
1 polymer ?
#
loop_
_entity_poly.entity_id
_entity_poly.type
_entity_poly.pdbx_seq_one_letter_code
_entity_poly.pdbx_strand_id
1 'polypeptide(L)'
;MKSFHKFFTLKLLFLAFGVSAIFSACAKKVIYHEVKVPIKCDIEMPTRPSEHLETLEYLRALLIYTETLENDLKFCTKHNP
;
A
#
# COMPACT_ATOMS: atom_id res chain seq x y z
N MET A 1 -16.23 -10.72 -62.05
CA MET A 1 -16.76 -10.34 -60.70
C MET A 1 -15.98 -10.92 -59.50
N LYS A 2 -15.29 -12.08 -59.61
CA LYS A 2 -14.54 -12.70 -58.50
C LYS A 2 -13.32 -11.90 -57.99
N SER A 3 -12.67 -11.13 -58.86
CA SER A 3 -11.48 -10.32 -58.50
C SER A 3 -11.81 -9.15 -57.58
N PHE A 4 -12.95 -8.48 -57.83
CA PHE A 4 -13.40 -7.33 -57.04
C PHE A 4 -13.82 -7.74 -55.61
N HIS A 5 -14.44 -8.91 -55.46
CA HIS A 5 -14.79 -9.46 -54.14
C HIS A 5 -13.55 -9.82 -53.32
N LYS A 6 -12.53 -10.45 -53.94
CA LYS A 6 -11.26 -10.77 -53.27
C LYS A 6 -10.53 -9.52 -52.76
N PHE A 7 -10.55 -8.43 -53.54
CA PHE A 7 -9.95 -7.16 -53.14
C PHE A 7 -10.64 -6.56 -51.91
N PHE A 8 -11.98 -6.62 -51.86
CA PHE A 8 -12.76 -6.13 -50.72
C PHE A 8 -12.55 -6.98 -49.46
N THR A 9 -12.51 -8.31 -49.59
CA THR A 9 -12.24 -9.23 -48.47
C THR A 9 -10.83 -9.05 -47.89
N LEU A 10 -9.82 -8.84 -48.75
CA LEU A 10 -8.45 -8.61 -48.29
C LEU A 10 -8.33 -7.31 -47.48
N LYS A 11 -9.01 -6.24 -47.91
CA LYS A 11 -9.06 -4.96 -47.20
C LYS A 11 -9.72 -5.06 -45.82
N LEU A 12 -10.79 -5.86 -45.71
CA LEU A 12 -11.46 -6.14 -44.44
C LEU A 12 -10.58 -6.93 -43.46
N LEU A 13 -9.79 -7.89 -43.96
CA LEU A 13 -8.85 -8.65 -43.12
C LEU A 13 -7.74 -7.75 -42.55
N PHE A 14 -7.18 -6.85 -43.35
CA PHE A 14 -6.20 -5.88 -42.87
C PHE A 14 -6.77 -4.94 -41.80
N LEU A 15 -8.02 -4.51 -41.98
CA LEU A 15 -8.69 -3.62 -41.03
C LEU A 15 -9.00 -4.35 -39.71
N ALA A 16 -9.47 -5.60 -39.77
CA ALA A 16 -9.69 -6.44 -38.60
C ALA A 16 -8.38 -6.73 -37.84
N PHE A 17 -7.29 -6.99 -38.54
CA PHE A 17 -5.98 -7.24 -37.93
C PHE A 17 -5.42 -6.01 -37.23
N GLY A 18 -5.52 -4.83 -37.87
CA GLY A 18 -5.11 -3.56 -37.26
C GLY A 18 -5.90 -3.24 -35.99
N VAL A 19 -7.22 -3.47 -36.02
CA VAL A 19 -8.09 -3.26 -34.85
C VAL A 19 -7.71 -4.20 -33.70
N SER A 20 -7.48 -5.49 -33.97
CA SER A 20 -7.08 -6.45 -32.94
C SER A 20 -5.76 -6.08 -32.25
N ALA A 21 -4.80 -5.52 -32.99
CA ALA A 21 -3.50 -5.12 -32.44
C ALA A 21 -3.58 -3.86 -31.55
N ILE A 22 -4.52 -2.95 -31.83
CA ILE A 22 -4.73 -1.76 -31.00
C ILE A 22 -5.38 -2.14 -29.67
N PHE A 23 -6.31 -3.10 -29.66
CA PHE A 23 -6.98 -3.55 -28.44
C PHE A 23 -6.09 -4.43 -27.53
N SER A 24 -5.03 -5.05 -28.04
CA SER A 24 -4.09 -5.84 -27.22
C SER A 24 -3.04 -5.00 -26.47
N ALA A 25 -2.86 -3.73 -26.82
CA ALA A 25 -1.89 -2.83 -26.17
C ALA A 25 -2.35 -2.28 -24.80
N CYS A 26 -3.63 -2.46 -24.43
CA CYS A 26 -4.19 -2.00 -23.14
C CYS A 26 -4.07 -3.05 -22.01
N ALA A 27 -2.97 -3.81 -21.96
CA ALA A 27 -2.71 -4.69 -20.83
C ALA A 27 -2.41 -3.85 -19.57
N LYS A 28 -3.26 -3.94 -18.55
CA LYS A 28 -3.01 -3.29 -17.24
C LYS A 28 -1.70 -3.81 -16.65
N LYS A 29 -0.69 -2.94 -16.58
CA LYS A 29 0.55 -3.21 -15.85
C LYS A 29 0.21 -3.26 -14.35
N VAL A 30 0.30 -4.45 -13.74
CA VAL A 30 0.15 -4.59 -12.28
C VAL A 30 1.45 -4.09 -11.65
N ILE A 31 1.41 -2.90 -11.05
CA ILE A 31 2.50 -2.34 -10.27
C ILE A 31 2.29 -2.79 -8.84
N TYR A 32 3.15 -3.69 -8.36
CA TYR A 32 3.18 -4.04 -6.94
C TYR A 32 3.90 -2.93 -6.20
N HIS A 33 3.18 -2.28 -5.29
CA HIS A 33 3.79 -1.38 -4.33
C HIS A 33 4.21 -2.18 -3.10
N GLU A 34 5.45 -1.98 -2.66
CA GLU A 34 5.90 -2.51 -1.37
C GLU A 34 5.09 -1.81 -0.27
N VAL A 35 4.16 -2.54 0.32
CA VAL A 35 3.42 -2.09 1.50
C VAL A 35 4.11 -2.63 2.74
N LYS A 36 4.58 -1.73 3.60
CA LYS A 36 5.12 -2.11 4.92
C LYS A 36 3.98 -2.69 5.74
N VAL A 37 4.01 -4.00 5.98
CA VAL A 37 3.07 -4.65 6.90
C VAL A 37 3.55 -4.29 8.32
N PRO A 38 2.71 -3.65 9.17
CA PRO A 38 3.09 -3.40 10.54
C PRO A 38 3.32 -4.76 11.22
N ILE A 39 4.58 -5.05 11.58
CA ILE A 39 4.89 -6.19 12.44
C ILE A 39 4.15 -5.97 13.76
N LYS A 40 3.49 -7.01 14.26
CA LYS A 40 2.83 -6.94 15.55
C LYS A 40 3.93 -6.70 16.61
N CYS A 41 3.84 -5.60 17.34
CA CYS A 41 4.61 -5.43 18.55
C CYS A 41 3.90 -6.20 19.66
N ASP A 42 4.52 -7.26 20.18
CA ASP A 42 3.99 -8.05 21.29
C ASP A 42 4.25 -7.37 22.66
N ILE A 43 4.01 -6.06 22.73
CA ILE A 43 4.20 -5.25 23.95
C ILE A 43 2.83 -4.82 24.47
N GLU A 44 2.62 -4.98 25.77
CA GLU A 44 1.40 -4.53 26.44
C GLU A 44 1.36 -2.99 26.48
N MET A 45 0.25 -2.40 26.01
CA MET A 45 0.10 -0.95 26.01
C MET A 45 -0.01 -0.43 27.45
N PRO A 46 0.87 0.48 27.91
CA PRO A 46 0.81 1.02 29.25
C PRO A 46 -0.46 1.84 29.45
N THR A 47 -1.03 1.79 30.66
CA THR A 47 -2.21 2.58 31.02
C THR A 47 -1.85 4.06 31.16
N ARG A 48 -2.54 4.92 30.40
CA ARG A 48 -2.38 6.37 30.50
C ARG A 48 -2.75 6.87 31.91
N PRO A 49 -1.90 7.68 32.57
CA PRO A 49 -2.24 8.25 33.87
C PRO A 49 -3.45 9.18 33.78
N SER A 50 -4.33 9.13 34.77
CA SER A 50 -5.55 9.94 34.84
C SER A 50 -5.25 11.41 35.17
N GLU A 51 -6.01 12.33 34.59
CA GLU A 51 -5.87 13.79 34.80
C GLU A 51 -6.27 14.27 36.21
N HIS A 52 -6.76 13.38 37.09
CA HIS A 52 -7.29 13.73 38.40
C HIS A 52 -6.25 13.80 39.54
N LEU A 53 -4.95 13.72 39.26
CA LEU A 53 -3.89 13.85 40.28
C LEU A 53 -3.45 15.30 40.44
N GLU A 54 -2.82 15.61 41.58
CA GLU A 54 -2.15 16.90 41.77
C GLU A 54 -1.13 17.15 40.65
N THR A 55 -1.02 18.40 40.19
CA THR A 55 -0.31 18.78 38.96
C THR A 55 1.13 18.28 38.89
N LEU A 56 1.83 18.25 40.02
CA LEU A 56 3.22 17.78 40.10
C LEU A 56 3.32 16.24 40.00
N GLU A 57 2.40 15.52 40.64
CA GLU A 57 2.36 14.06 40.62
C GLU A 57 1.90 13.54 39.25
N TYR A 58 0.93 14.22 38.64
CA TYR A 58 0.50 13.97 37.27
C TYR A 58 1.64 14.18 36.28
N LEU A 59 2.42 15.27 36.41
CA LEU A 59 3.55 15.53 35.52
C LEU A 59 4.64 14.45 35.64
N ARG A 60 4.94 13.98 36.85
CA ARG A 60 5.87 12.85 37.05
C ARG A 60 5.35 11.56 36.39
N ALA A 61 4.08 11.23 36.59
CA ALA A 61 3.47 10.05 35.99
C ALA A 61 3.46 10.13 34.45
N LEU A 62 3.22 11.31 33.89
CA LEU A 62 3.31 11.54 32.46
C LEU A 62 4.72 11.36 31.91
N LEU A 63 5.73 11.89 32.60
CA LEU A 63 7.12 11.76 32.15
C LEU A 63 7.57 10.29 32.12
N ILE A 64 7.21 9.51 33.15
CA ILE A 64 7.48 8.06 33.19
C ILE A 64 6.74 7.35 32.04
N TYR A 65 5.46 7.67 31.83
CA TYR A 65 4.67 7.12 30.73
C TYR A 65 5.30 7.43 29.36
N THR A 66 5.82 8.63 29.15
CA THR A 66 6.50 8.98 27.89
C THR A 66 7.83 8.25 27.73
N GLU A 67 8.62 8.08 28.79
CA GLU A 67 9.87 7.32 28.74
C GLU A 67 9.63 5.85 28.38
N THR A 68 8.59 5.22 28.96
CA THR A 68 8.22 3.85 28.62
C THR A 68 7.83 3.73 27.15
N LEU A 69 7.03 4.67 26.62
CA LEU A 69 6.63 4.67 25.22
C LEU A 69 7.83 4.84 24.27
N GLU A 70 8.80 5.70 24.61
CA GLU A 70 10.00 5.88 23.80
C GLU A 70 10.86 4.61 23.74
N ASN A 71 10.97 3.90 24.86
CA ASN A 71 11.73 2.65 24.93
C ASN A 71 11.04 1.52 24.15
N ASP A 72 9.72 1.41 24.27
CA ASP A 72 8.92 0.44 23.53
C ASP A 72 8.97 0.73 22.02
N LEU A 73 8.92 2.00 21.63
CA LEU A 73 9.04 2.41 20.22
C LEU A 73 10.42 2.07 19.66
N LYS A 74 11.50 2.28 20.43
CA LYS A 74 12.86 1.88 20.04
C LYS A 74 12.96 0.36 19.86
N PHE A 75 12.31 -0.43 20.70
CA PHE A 75 12.26 -1.89 20.55
C PHE A 75 11.50 -2.28 19.28
N CYS A 76 10.29 -1.75 19.10
CA CYS A 76 9.43 -2.01 17.94
C CYS A 76 10.09 -1.67 16.60
N THR A 77 10.92 -0.64 16.55
CA THR A 77 11.55 -0.15 15.32
C THR A 77 12.92 -0.77 15.04
N LYS A 78 13.50 -1.51 16.00
CA LYS A 78 14.86 -2.08 15.89
C LYS A 78 14.96 -3.19 14.83
N HIS A 79 13.85 -3.80 14.43
CA HIS A 79 13.83 -4.88 13.44
C HIS A 79 13.02 -4.49 12.20
N ASN A 80 13.63 -3.71 11.31
CA ASN A 80 13.24 -3.65 9.90
C ASN A 80 14.27 -4.48 9.10
N PRO A 81 13.99 -5.74 8.73
CA PRO A 81 14.74 -6.39 7.66
C PRO A 81 14.54 -5.66 6.32
#